data_AF-A0A966YCZ1-F1
#
_entry.id   AF-A0A966YCZ1-F1
#
_cell.length_a   1.000
_cell.length_b   1.000
_cell.length_c   1.000
_cell.angle_alpha   90.00
_cell.angle_beta   90.00
_cell.angle_gamma   90.00
#
_symmetry.space_group_name_H-M   'P 1'
#
loop_
_entity.id
_entity.type
_entity.pdbx_description
1 polymer ?
#
loop_
_entity_poly.entity_id
_entity_poly.type
_entity_poly.pdbx_seq_one_letter_code
_entity_poly.pdbx_strand_id
1 'polypeptide(L)'
;MSEPDHLQLMRECTAAWTEAQQPVRRFIRSLVRDHQHVEDLTQEVAVTIVDKFGEYDRSRSFTAWALGIARNKVMNYWSKQGRDR
;
A
#
# COMPACT_ATOMS: atom_id res chain seq x y z
N MET A 1 -23.91 -6.45 -2.00
CA MET A 1 -22.81 -7.39 -1.73
C MET A 1 -23.20 -8.15 -0.47
N SER A 2 -23.24 -9.48 -0.51
CA SER A 2 -23.70 -10.27 0.65
C SER A 2 -22.59 -10.33 1.71
N GLU A 3 -22.95 -10.47 2.99
CA GLU A 3 -22.01 -10.61 4.11
C GLU A 3 -20.87 -11.65 3.89
N PRO A 4 -21.12 -12.86 3.33
CA PRO A 4 -20.04 -13.81 3.02
C PRO A 4 -19.03 -13.32 1.98
N ASP A 5 -19.45 -12.47 1.03
CA ASP A 5 -18.58 -11.98 -0.04
C ASP A 5 -17.52 -10.99 0.49
N HIS A 6 -17.89 -10.18 1.48
CA HIS A 6 -17.00 -9.20 2.10
C HIS A 6 -15.87 -9.89 2.91
N LEU A 7 -16.20 -10.93 3.68
CA LEU A 7 -15.20 -11.66 4.45
C LEU A 7 -14.18 -12.36 3.53
N GLN A 8 -14.65 -12.92 2.41
CA GLN A 8 -13.78 -13.53 1.41
C GLN A 8 -12.83 -12.49 0.79
N LEU A 9 -13.36 -11.32 0.41
CA LEU A 9 -12.56 -10.22 -0.13
C LEU A 9 -11.47 -9.77 0.84
N MET A 10 -11.79 -9.64 2.14
CA MET A 10 -10.83 -9.26 3.17
C MET A 10 -9.74 -10.32 3.39
N ARG A 11 -10.08 -11.61 3.31
CA ARG A 11 -9.10 -12.71 3.41
C ARG A 11 -8.11 -12.68 2.24
N GLU A 12 -8.61 -12.51 1.02
CA GLU A 12 -7.77 -12.37 -0.18
C GLU A 12 -6.85 -11.16 -0.07
N CYS A 13 -7.40 -10.01 0.36
CA CYS A 13 -6.62 -8.79 0.57
C CYS A 13 -5.50 -9.01 1.58
N THR A 14 -5.81 -9.65 2.71
CA THR A 14 -4.85 -9.92 3.79
C THR A 14 -3.72 -10.82 3.33
N ALA A 15 -4.04 -11.90 2.60
CA ALA A 15 -3.04 -12.82 2.07
C ALA A 15 -2.12 -12.11 1.06
N ALA A 16 -2.70 -11.41 0.09
CA ALA A 16 -1.96 -10.67 -0.92
C ALA A 16 -1.07 -9.58 -0.31
N TRP A 17 -1.57 -8.85 0.69
CA TRP A 17 -0.80 -7.84 1.41
C TRP A 17 0.38 -8.43 2.17
N THR A 18 0.19 -9.56 2.85
CA THR A 18 1.25 -10.22 3.63
C THR A 18 2.47 -10.55 2.76
N GLU A 19 2.24 -10.96 1.50
CA GLU A 19 3.30 -11.22 0.53
C GLU A 19 3.96 -9.94 0.00
N ALA A 20 3.16 -8.90 -0.27
CA ALA A 20 3.64 -7.65 -0.87
C ALA A 20 4.25 -6.65 0.14
N GLN A 21 3.95 -6.77 1.43
CA GLN A 21 4.34 -5.80 2.46
C GLN A 21 5.86 -5.59 2.52
N GLN A 22 6.65 -6.67 2.48
CA GLN A 22 8.10 -6.58 2.57
C GLN A 22 8.74 -5.91 1.34
N PRO A 23 8.38 -6.27 0.08
CA PRO A 23 8.77 -5.51 -1.10
C PRO A 23 8.39 -4.03 -1.05
N VAL A 24 7.16 -3.71 -0.63
CA VAL A 24 6.67 -2.33 -0.52
C VAL A 24 7.48 -1.53 0.51
N ARG A 25 7.69 -2.08 1.70
CA ARG A 25 8.46 -1.43 2.75
C ARG A 25 9.91 -1.18 2.34
N ARG A 26 10.54 -2.14 1.63
CA ARG A 26 11.90 -1.98 1.09
C ARG A 26 11.97 -0.88 0.04
N PHE A 27 10.96 -0.79 -0.83
CA PHE A 27 10.85 0.28 -1.82
C PHE A 27 10.69 1.66 -1.15
N ILE A 28 9.83 1.78 -0.13
CA ILE A 28 9.67 3.04 0.60
C ILE A 28 10.99 3.42 1.29
N ARG A 29 11.66 2.47 1.94
CA ARG A 29 12.94 2.69 2.62
C ARG A 29 14.08 3.13 1.69
N SER A 30 14.04 2.77 0.41
CA SER A 30 15.06 3.26 -0.54
C SER A 30 14.86 4.74 -0.90
N LEU A 31 13.67 5.30 -0.64
CA LEU A 31 13.31 6.68 -0.96
C LEU A 31 13.19 7.57 0.28
N VAL A 32 12.86 7.01 1.45
CA VAL A 32 12.65 7.73 2.72
C VAL A 32 13.61 7.19 3.77
N ARG A 33 14.45 8.07 4.34
CA ARG A 33 15.52 7.67 5.28
C ARG A 33 15.02 7.42 6.70
N ASP A 34 14.04 8.21 7.14
CA ASP A 34 13.53 8.14 8.51
C ASP A 34 12.68 6.89 8.70
N HIS A 35 13.02 6.08 9.71
CA HIS A 35 12.39 4.78 9.92
C HIS A 35 10.91 4.90 10.33
N GLN A 36 10.56 5.91 11.13
CA GLN A 36 9.16 6.13 11.53
C GLN A 36 8.30 6.45 10.31
N HIS A 37 8.78 7.34 9.43
CA HIS A 37 8.06 7.69 8.22
C HIS A 37 7.93 6.52 7.24
N VAL A 38 8.92 5.61 7.20
CA VAL A 38 8.82 4.38 6.40
C VAL A 38 7.69 3.49 6.91
N GLU A 39 7.56 3.30 8.23
CA GLU A 39 6.48 2.52 8.81
C GLU A 39 5.12 3.17 8.56
N ASP A 40 5.00 4.48 8.81
CA ASP A 40 3.76 5.24 8.61
C ASP A 40 3.29 5.16 7.14
N LEU A 41 4.20 5.37 6.19
CA LEU A 41 3.88 5.26 4.77
C LEU A 41 3.51 3.82 4.38
N THR A 42 4.16 2.81 4.96
CA THR A 42 3.81 1.41 4.71
C THR A 42 2.39 1.10 5.19
N GLN A 43 2.00 1.63 6.35
CA GLN A 43 0.64 1.51 6.87
C GLN A 43 -0.38 2.25 5.99
N GLU A 44 -0.07 3.48 5.55
CA GLU A 44 -0.93 4.23 4.64
C GLU A 44 -1.17 3.50 3.30
N VAL A 45 -0.16 2.78 2.81
CA VAL A 45 -0.31 1.91 1.62
C VAL A 45 -1.27 0.77 1.92
N ALA A 46 -1.14 0.09 3.07
CA ALA A 46 -2.05 -0.98 3.47
C ALA A 46 -3.51 -0.52 3.56
N VAL A 47 -3.77 0.65 4.15
CA VAL A 47 -5.11 1.25 4.22
C VAL A 47 -5.66 1.51 2.81
N THR A 48 -4.85 2.12 1.94
CA THR A 48 -5.27 2.41 0.56
C THR A 48 -5.56 1.12 -0.23
N ILE A 49 -4.81 0.05 0.04
CA ILE A 49 -5.05 -1.27 -0.55
C ILE A 49 -6.42 -1.79 -0.11
N VAL A 50 -6.74 -1.78 1.19
CA VAL A 50 -8.04 -2.26 1.70
C VAL A 50 -9.19 -1.48 1.05
N ASP A 51 -9.08 -0.16 0.98
CA ASP A 51 -10.10 0.71 0.38
C ASP A 51 -10.34 0.41 -1.11
N LYS A 52 -9.30 -0.03 -1.82
CA LYS A 52 -9.32 -0.21 -3.28
C LYS A 52 -9.25 -1.67 -3.73
N PHE A 53 -9.24 -2.63 -2.80
CA PHE A 53 -9.02 -4.03 -3.15
C PHE A 53 -10.16 -4.60 -4.02
N GLY A 54 -11.38 -4.08 -3.87
CA GLY A 54 -12.50 -4.43 -4.74
C GLY A 54 -12.27 -4.05 -6.22
N GLU A 55 -11.45 -3.03 -6.49
CA GLU A 55 -11.12 -2.55 -7.84
C GLU A 55 -9.88 -3.22 -8.42
N TYR A 56 -9.18 -4.06 -7.64
CA TYR A 56 -7.95 -4.69 -8.07
C TYR A 56 -8.19 -5.73 -9.18
N ASP A 57 -7.50 -5.54 -10.31
CA ASP A 57 -7.47 -6.46 -11.44
C ASP A 57 -6.62 -7.69 -11.10
N ARG A 58 -7.31 -8.80 -10.78
CA ARG A 58 -6.71 -10.10 -10.40
C ARG A 58 -5.88 -10.75 -11.51
N SER A 59 -5.93 -10.26 -12.75
CA SER A 59 -5.05 -10.75 -13.83
C SER A 59 -3.63 -10.16 -13.78
N ARG A 60 -3.38 -9.16 -12.93
CA ARG A 60 -2.09 -8.47 -12.79
C ARG A 60 -1.34 -8.92 -11.54
N SER A 61 -0.10 -8.44 -11.38
CA SER A 61 0.68 -8.65 -10.15
C SER A 61 0.21 -7.71 -9.04
N PHE A 62 -0.18 -8.28 -7.90
CA PHE A 62 -0.61 -7.51 -6.74
C PHE A 62 0.54 -6.66 -6.19
N THR A 63 1.75 -7.22 -6.10
CA THR A 63 2.94 -6.49 -5.66
C THR A 63 3.24 -5.29 -6.54
N ALA A 64 3.12 -5.42 -7.87
CA ALA A 64 3.33 -4.29 -8.77
C ALA A 64 2.28 -3.18 -8.58
N TRP A 65 1.02 -3.55 -8.37
CA TRP A 65 -0.05 -2.60 -8.05
C TRP A 65 0.19 -1.88 -6.72
N ALA A 66 0.55 -2.63 -5.67
CA ALA A 66 0.88 -2.09 -4.35
C ALA A 66 2.10 -1.14 -4.38
N LEU A 67 3.14 -1.46 -5.17
CA LEU A 67 4.28 -0.56 -5.40
C LEU A 67 3.88 0.74 -6.10
N GLY A 68 2.89 0.70 -7.00
CA GLY A 68 2.30 1.91 -7.60
C GLY A 68 1.64 2.80 -6.56
N ILE A 69 0.87 2.22 -5.62
CA ILE A 69 0.28 2.94 -4.50
C ILE A 69 1.38 3.55 -3.61
N ALA A 70 2.41 2.77 -3.26
CA ALA A 70 3.54 3.22 -2.46
C ALA A 70 4.28 4.40 -3.10
N ARG A 71 4.50 4.36 -4.41
CA ARG A 71 5.11 5.47 -5.16
C ARG A 71 4.30 6.75 -5.00
N ASN A 72 2.98 6.68 -5.14
CA ASN A 72 2.12 7.85 -4.99
C ASN A 72 2.15 8.40 -3.56
N LYS A 73 2.14 7.53 -2.54
CA LYS A 73 2.25 7.93 -1.13
C LYS A 73 3.59 8.64 -0.83
N VAL A 74 4.70 8.12 -1.32
CA VAL A 74 6.02 8.74 -1.19
C VAL A 74 6.09 10.10 -1.90
N MET A 75 5.53 10.23 -3.11
CA MET A 75 5.49 11.52 -3.81
C MET A 75 4.68 12.57 -3.04
N ASN A 76 3.56 12.17 -2.45
CA ASN A 76 2.74 13.05 -1.62
C ASN A 76 3.48 13.47 -0.34
N TYR A 77 4.21 12.56 0.30
CA TYR A 77 5.05 12.84 1.46
C TYR A 77 6.07 13.94 1.17
N TRP A 78 6.86 13.78 0.10
CA TRP A 78 7.85 14.78 -0.28
C TRP A 78 7.24 16.13 -0.68
N SER A 79 6.07 16.10 -1.32
CA SER A 79 5.35 17.32 -1.68
C SER A 79 4.87 18.10 -0.46
N LYS A 80 4.49 17.43 0.64
CA LYS A 80 4.13 18.09 1.91
C LYS A 80 5.35 18.67 2.60
N GLN A 81 6.42 17.88 2.72
CA GLN A 81 7.68 18.32 3.35
C GLN A 81 8.34 19.52 2.64
N GLY A 82 8.13 19.66 1.32
CA GLY A 82 8.61 20.83 0.58
C GLY A 82 7.78 22.10 0.79
N ARG A 83 6.54 22.00 1.29
CA ARG A 83 5.66 23.14 1.60
C ARG A 83 5.73 23.56 3.07
N ASP A 84 6.13 22.65 3.95
CA ASP A 84 6.29 22.90 5.38
C ASP A 84 7.69 23.47 5.73
N ARG A 85 8.52 23.73 4.71
CA ARG A 85 9.82 24.41 4.80
C ARG A 85 9.72 25.82 4.24
#